data_AF-A0A3B4G0K7-F1
#
_entry.id   AF-A0A3B4G0K7-F1
#
_cell.length_a   1.000
_cell.length_b   1.000
_cell.length_c   1.000
_cell.angle_alpha   90.00
_cell.angle_beta   90.00
_cell.angle_gamma   90.00
#
_symmetry.space_group_name_H-M   'P 1'
#
loop_
_entity.id
_entity.type
_entity.pdbx_description
1 polymer ?
#
loop_
_entity_poly.entity_id
_entity_poly.type
_entity_poly.pdbx_seq_one_letter_code
_entity_poly.pdbx_strand_id
1 'polypeptide(L)'
;MEVPRRPEMFDFHGVSILNVITDNWDNIQNFKARPDDILISTYPKAGTTWISYIIDLLYFENMDPDRQTSIPLHERVPFLEISVPSQPLG
;
A
#
# COMPACT_ATOMS: atom_id res chain seq x y z
N MET A 1 -13.94 -16.65 -22.71
CA MET A 1 -13.23 -15.55 -22.01
C MET A 1 -11.79 -16.01 -21.85
N GLU A 2 -10.82 -15.20 -22.28
CA GLU A 2 -9.40 -15.52 -22.04
C GLU A 2 -9.10 -15.41 -20.55
N VAL A 3 -8.38 -16.41 -20.03
CA VAL A 3 -7.89 -16.37 -18.64
C VAL A 3 -6.69 -15.42 -18.62
N PRO A 4 -6.68 -14.39 -17.76
CA PRO A 4 -5.55 -13.49 -17.66
C PRO A 4 -4.30 -14.29 -17.26
N ARG A 5 -3.19 -14.06 -17.97
CA ARG A 5 -1.93 -14.72 -17.68
C ARG A 5 -1.44 -14.30 -16.30
N ARG A 6 -0.90 -15.26 -15.54
CA ARG A 6 -0.23 -14.98 -14.27
C ARG A 6 0.97 -14.05 -14.56
N PRO A 7 1.12 -12.94 -13.84
CA PRO A 7 2.30 -12.09 -13.96
C PRO A 7 3.59 -12.86 -13.65
N GLU A 8 4.62 -12.62 -14.44
CA GLU A 8 5.96 -13.15 -14.19
C GLU A 8 6.73 -12.20 -13.26
N MET A 9 7.57 -12.77 -12.40
CA MET A 9 8.49 -11.98 -11.57
C MET A 9 9.77 -11.72 -12.35
N PHE A 10 10.42 -10.60 -12.07
CA PHE A 10 11.70 -10.23 -12.67
C PHE A 10 12.65 -9.70 -11.59
N ASP A 11 13.94 -9.61 -11.93
CA ASP A 11 14.94 -9.01 -11.04
C ASP A 11 14.82 -7.48 -11.10
N PHE A 12 14.59 -6.87 -9.95
CA PHE A 12 14.64 -5.44 -9.75
C PHE A 12 15.64 -5.13 -8.63
N HIS A 13 16.82 -4.61 -9.00
CA HIS A 13 17.91 -4.31 -8.08
C HIS A 13 18.30 -5.50 -7.15
N GLY A 14 18.29 -6.72 -7.68
CA GLY A 14 18.62 -7.94 -6.91
C GLY A 14 17.45 -8.55 -6.13
N VAL A 15 16.23 -8.02 -6.29
CA VAL A 15 15.01 -8.55 -5.66
C VAL A 15 14.06 -9.08 -6.73
N SER A 16 13.60 -10.32 -6.58
CA SER A 16 12.58 -10.89 -7.47
C SER A 16 11.20 -10.34 -7.12
N ILE A 17 10.62 -9.55 -8.02
CA ILE A 17 9.40 -8.76 -7.75
C ILE A 17 8.47 -8.68 -8.96
N LEU A 18 7.25 -8.22 -8.76
CA LEU A 18 6.23 -8.00 -9.80
C LEU A 18 6.24 -6.55 -10.30
N ASN A 19 5.96 -6.34 -11.59
CA ASN A 19 5.89 -5.00 -12.21
C ASN A 19 4.98 -4.03 -11.46
N VAL A 20 3.82 -4.50 -10.98
CA VAL A 20 2.84 -3.68 -10.25
C VAL A 20 3.42 -2.97 -9.01
N ILE A 21 4.55 -3.45 -8.47
CA ILE A 21 5.25 -2.86 -7.32
C ILE A 21 6.35 -1.87 -7.76
N THR A 22 6.85 -2.01 -8.98
CA THR A 22 7.97 -1.21 -9.52
C THR A 22 7.52 -0.17 -10.53
N ASP A 23 6.31 -0.26 -11.07
CA ASP A 23 5.82 0.62 -12.15
C ASP A 23 5.74 2.10 -11.73
N ASN A 24 5.62 2.39 -10.42
CA ASN A 24 5.59 3.75 -9.86
C ASN A 24 6.93 4.17 -9.22
N TRP A 25 8.03 3.48 -9.53
CA TRP A 25 9.31 3.64 -8.82
C TRP A 25 9.84 5.08 -8.80
N ASP A 26 9.77 5.80 -9.92
CA ASP A 26 10.27 7.17 -10.00
C ASP A 26 9.53 8.12 -9.04
N ASN A 27 8.22 7.95 -8.87
CA ASN A 27 7.43 8.75 -7.92
C ASN A 27 7.78 8.37 -6.48
N ILE A 28 7.94 7.07 -6.19
CA ILE A 28 8.36 6.59 -4.86
C ILE A 28 9.73 7.17 -4.48
N GLN A 29 10.69 7.22 -5.40
CA GLN A 29 12.00 7.82 -5.16
C GLN A 29 11.92 9.33 -4.87
N ASN A 30 10.92 10.01 -5.42
CA ASN A 30 10.70 11.44 -5.24
C ASN A 30 9.71 11.77 -4.10
N PHE A 31 9.08 10.76 -3.50
CA PHE A 31 8.09 10.92 -2.44
C PHE A 31 8.64 11.78 -1.29
N LYS A 32 7.80 12.70 -0.80
CA LYS A 32 8.16 13.64 0.26
C LYS A 32 7.35 13.29 1.52
N ALA A 33 7.96 12.47 2.37
CA ALA A 33 7.41 12.17 3.68
C ALA A 33 7.24 13.45 4.50
N ARG A 34 6.14 13.52 5.24
CA ARG A 34 5.87 14.57 6.22
C ARG A 34 6.41 14.15 7.60
N PRO A 35 6.74 15.11 8.48
CA PRO A 35 7.25 14.79 9.82
C PRO A 35 6.28 13.97 10.69
N ASP A 36 4.98 14.01 10.37
CA ASP A 36 3.88 13.35 11.08
C ASP A 36 3.39 12.06 10.40
N ASP A 37 4.01 11.65 9.29
CA ASP A 37 3.65 10.40 8.61
C ASP A 37 4.05 9.17 9.43
N ILE A 38 3.24 8.12 9.34
CA ILE A 38 3.50 6.81 9.94
C ILE A 38 3.71 5.79 8.81
N LEU A 39 4.89 5.18 8.77
CA LEU A 39 5.20 4.10 7.82
C LEU A 39 5.03 2.73 8.46
N ILE A 40 4.19 1.89 7.86
CA ILE A 40 4.06 0.46 8.20
C ILE A 40 4.89 -0.33 7.20
N SER A 41 6.04 -0.86 7.64
CA SER A 41 6.91 -1.69 6.81
C SER A 41 6.90 -3.14 7.30
N THR A 42 6.54 -4.06 6.40
CA THR A 42 6.40 -5.49 6.72
C THR A 42 6.77 -6.35 5.53
N TYR A 43 7.31 -7.55 5.77
CA TYR A 43 7.38 -8.56 4.72
C TYR A 43 5.96 -8.99 4.30
N PRO A 44 5.69 -9.27 3.01
CA PRO A 44 4.36 -9.66 2.56
C PRO A 44 3.77 -10.79 3.40
N LYS A 45 2.50 -10.63 3.80
CA LYS A 45 1.74 -11.58 4.63
C LYS A 45 2.18 -11.67 6.10
N ALA A 46 3.09 -10.84 6.58
CA ALA A 46 3.50 -10.80 8.00
C ALA A 46 2.52 -10.05 8.93
N GLY A 47 1.26 -9.88 8.54
CA GLY A 47 0.24 -9.22 9.38
C GLY A 47 0.00 -7.73 9.09
N THR A 48 0.39 -7.22 7.92
CA THR A 48 0.22 -5.81 7.52
C THR A 48 -1.21 -5.30 7.70
N THR A 49 -2.21 -6.09 7.30
CA THR A 49 -3.63 -5.74 7.49
C THR A 49 -3.99 -5.56 8.96
N TRP A 50 -3.46 -6.44 9.82
CA TRP A 50 -3.80 -6.44 11.25
C TRP A 50 -3.22 -5.21 11.94
N ILE A 51 -1.94 -4.91 11.71
CA ILE A 51 -1.31 -3.72 12.27
C ILE A 51 -1.88 -2.42 11.70
N SER A 52 -2.27 -2.40 10.41
CA SER A 52 -2.91 -1.24 9.79
C SER A 52 -4.25 -0.89 10.45
N TYR A 53 -5.07 -1.90 10.76
CA TYR A 53 -6.31 -1.68 11.52
C TYR A 53 -6.05 -1.12 12.92
N ILE A 54 -5.06 -1.69 13.64
CA ILE A 54 -4.73 -1.23 15.00
C ILE A 54 -4.28 0.23 14.99
N ILE A 55 -3.39 0.60 14.06
CA ILE A 55 -2.89 1.97 13.96
C ILE A 55 -4.01 2.94 13.55
N ASP A 56 -4.83 2.58 12.57
CA ASP A 56 -5.96 3.43 12.12
C ASP A 56 -6.96 3.68 13.26
N LEU A 57 -7.28 2.65 14.06
CA LEU A 57 -8.11 2.78 15.27
C LEU A 57 -7.50 3.74 16.28
N LEU A 58 -6.25 3.50 16.68
CA LEU A 58 -5.58 4.30 17.70
C LEU A 58 -5.47 5.79 17.31
N TYR A 59 -5.31 6.07 16.02
CA TYR A 59 -5.07 7.43 15.54
C TYR A 59 -6.36 8.19 15.19
N PHE A 60 -7.35 7.51 14.58
CA PHE A 60 -8.50 8.18 13.97
C PHE A 60 -9.86 7.86 14.61
N GLU A 61 -9.97 6.87 15.52
CA GLU A 61 -11.26 6.46 16.10
C GLU A 61 -12.04 7.62 16.74
N ASN A 62 -11.35 8.53 17.44
CA ASN A 62 -11.99 9.69 18.08
C ASN A 62 -12.20 10.89 17.14
N MET A 63 -11.58 10.88 15.95
CA MET A 63 -11.67 11.97 14.98
C MET A 63 -12.78 11.73 13.95
N ASP A 64 -12.95 10.47 13.53
CA ASP A 64 -13.91 10.07 12.51
C ASP A 64 -14.36 8.62 12.75
N PRO A 65 -15.37 8.40 13.61
CA PRO A 65 -15.83 7.06 14.00
C PRO A 65 -16.40 6.24 12.82
N ASP A 66 -17.03 6.93 11.86
CA ASP A 66 -17.70 6.30 10.71
C ASP A 66 -16.71 5.91 9.60
N ARG A 67 -15.46 6.40 9.67
CA ARG A 67 -14.39 6.10 8.70
C ARG A 67 -14.13 4.61 8.56
N GLN A 68 -14.22 3.85 9.66
CA GLN A 68 -13.89 2.43 9.68
C GLN A 68 -14.86 1.57 8.86
N THR A 69 -16.13 1.97 8.83
CA THR A 69 -17.20 1.25 8.15
C THR A 69 -17.43 1.78 6.74
N SER A 70 -17.07 3.05 6.49
CA SER A 70 -17.35 3.75 5.23
C SER A 70 -16.22 3.66 4.21
N ILE A 71 -14.96 3.48 4.65
CA ILE A 71 -13.79 3.52 3.76
C ILE A 71 -12.98 2.21 3.85
N PRO A 72 -12.70 1.54 2.72
CA PRO A 72 -11.82 0.36 2.69
C PRO A 72 -10.45 0.64 3.30
N LEU A 73 -9.88 -0.33 4.03
CA LEU A 73 -8.60 -0.14 4.72
C LEU A 73 -7.46 0.31 3.81
N HIS A 74 -7.38 -0.24 2.59
CA HIS A 74 -6.31 0.09 1.65
C HIS A 74 -6.39 1.52 1.09
N GLU A 75 -7.54 2.20 1.23
CA GLU A 75 -7.68 3.63 0.95
C GLU A 75 -7.36 4.47 2.18
N ARG A 76 -7.56 3.92 3.39
CA ARG A 76 -7.21 4.58 4.66
C ARG A 76 -5.71 4.53 4.94
N VAL A 77 -5.09 3.41 4.63
CA VAL A 77 -3.67 3.10 4.79
C VAL A 77 -3.14 2.67 3.41
N PRO A 78 -2.76 3.63 2.55
CA PRO A 78 -2.34 3.35 1.19
C PRO A 78 -1.01 2.59 1.15
N PHE A 79 -0.89 1.65 0.22
CA PHE A 79 0.40 1.02 -0.10
C PHE A 79 1.20 1.97 -0.98
N LEU A 80 2.38 2.37 -0.51
CA LEU A 80 3.23 3.33 -1.21
C LEU A 80 3.70 2.81 -2.57
N GLU A 81 3.94 1.50 -2.64
CA GLU A 81 4.61 0.85 -3.76
C GLU A 81 3.66 0.31 -4.84
N ILE A 82 2.36 0.15 -4.55
CA ILE A 82 1.43 -0.51 -5.47
C ILE A 82 0.90 0.49 -6.49
N SER A 83 1.13 0.19 -7.77
CA SER A 83 0.62 0.92 -8.92
C SER A 83 -0.44 0.10 -9.64
N VAL A 84 -1.72 0.33 -9.34
CA VAL A 84 -2.83 -0.25 -10.11
C VAL A 84 -3.66 0.86 -10.74
N PRO A 85 -4.20 0.68 -11.96
CA PRO A 85 -4.88 1.75 -12.70
C PRO A 85 -6.05 2.41 -11.97
N SER A 86 -6.62 1.73 -10.97
CA SER A 86 -7.77 2.17 -10.18
C SER A 86 -7.42 2.81 -8.84
N GLN A 87 -6.13 2.97 -8.49
CA GLN A 87 -5.70 3.53 -7.21
C GLN A 87 -4.81 4.78 -7.41
N PRO A 88 -4.77 5.70 -6.43
CA PRO A 88 -3.86 6.84 -6.49
C PRO A 88 -2.41 6.35 -6.54
N LEU A 89 -1.61 6.98 -7.41
CA LEU A 89 -0.16 6.82 -7.38
C LEU A 89 0.33 7.60 -6.15
N GLY A 90 1.01 6.91 -5.24
CA GLY A 90 1.48 7.45 -3.96
C GLY A 90 2.31 8.74 -4.07
#